data_AF-A0A832AQ42-F1
#
_entry.id   AF-A0A832AQ42-F1
#
_cell.length_a   1.000
_cell.length_b   1.000
_cell.length_c   1.000
_cell.angle_alpha   90.00
_cell.angle_beta   90.00
_cell.angle_gamma   90.00
#
_symmetry.space_group_name_H-M   'P 1'
#
loop_
_entity.id
_entity.type
_entity.pdbx_description
1 polymer ?
#
loop_
_entity_poly.entity_id
_entity_poly.type
_entity_poly.pdbx_seq_one_letter_code
_entity_poly.pdbx_strand_id
1 'polypeptide(L)'
;ELMTGGFYEPILPSIPDRDKLGQIALLNQYLSDRFGASPSGLWLTERVWEPHLPKILNEAGVMYLPIDDTHFLYAGFELSDLTGIFVTEESGLTVRLLPIQKKLRYLIPFGTVEKVMTELMRQAERNPNGLAIYADDGEKFGVWPKTHQHCYDDGWLEQFFTALQENSGWLEICTLGDAAQSEPVGRAYLPSASYAEMLHWSLPPKAFAEYEDFEHWLEMHGQMEQYGRYVRGGHWRGFLAKYEEANLMHKRMLAVSDALDKFIKESPDRTDLVDKARHRLYAGQCNCPYWHGVFGGLYLPHLRAAIYENLIEAEKIITESERRQVSRKNYDFDCDGHDEVVVRTQKFAAIFKPSVGGMLLELDSYDGKFNFSDTLKRRKEGYHWKLAKAKLDSQQTEEDQTASIHDLVLTKELGLDKLLADDWYSRRGFVDHFLPQHADIDLFQSGHFNEEGDFALGRYESDKKGASNIVSLKRNGHLWRAEGIKELTVEKVFYFADDSDVFSVNYCLYSERDDIYNIRFAVENNFNFQAGHADDRYLIYDGARKENSFLDSAAVTPNCYTTIMRDDYRRLAVALALDKPAEVWQVPI
;
A
#
# COMPACT_ATOMS: atom_id res chain seq x y z
N GLU A 1 -3.95 30.86 4.49
CA GLU A 1 -5.22 30.11 4.59
C GLU A 1 -4.94 28.70 5.08
N LEU A 2 -5.84 28.09 5.84
CA LEU A 2 -5.75 26.68 6.22
C LEU A 2 -6.81 25.90 5.43
N MET A 3 -6.44 24.72 4.94
CA MET A 3 -7.31 23.84 4.17
C MET A 3 -7.67 22.59 4.99
N THR A 4 -8.80 21.98 4.66
CA THR A 4 -9.18 20.66 5.16
C THR A 4 -8.73 19.54 4.23
N GLY A 5 -9.15 18.32 4.50
CA GLY A 5 -8.65 17.05 3.97
C GLY A 5 -9.16 15.92 4.84
N GLY A 6 -8.73 14.69 4.61
CA GLY A 6 -8.97 13.64 5.60
C GLY A 6 -7.93 13.74 6.72
N PHE A 7 -8.35 13.71 7.98
CA PHE A 7 -7.46 13.92 9.13
C PHE A 7 -6.20 13.04 9.16
N TYR A 8 -6.31 11.78 8.72
CA TYR A 8 -5.19 10.84 8.63
C TYR A 8 -4.63 10.67 7.20
N GLU A 9 -4.86 11.63 6.31
CA GLU A 9 -4.43 11.56 4.90
C GLU A 9 -4.87 10.27 4.18
N PRO A 10 -6.17 9.90 4.19
CA PRO A 10 -6.67 8.79 3.39
C PRO A 10 -6.78 9.17 1.90
N ILE A 11 -6.65 8.19 1.01
CA ILE A 11 -7.15 8.33 -0.36
C ILE A 11 -8.67 8.33 -0.31
N LEU A 12 -9.29 9.51 -0.40
CA LEU A 12 -10.73 9.66 -0.19
C LEU A 12 -11.56 8.68 -1.04
N PRO A 13 -11.34 8.51 -2.35
CA PRO A 13 -12.11 7.53 -3.12
C PRO A 13 -12.00 6.08 -2.62
N SER A 14 -10.89 5.71 -1.96
CA SER A 14 -10.65 4.34 -1.51
C SER A 14 -11.42 3.92 -0.27
N ILE A 15 -11.94 4.88 0.51
CA ILE A 15 -12.65 4.62 1.78
C ILE A 15 -14.18 4.82 1.63
N PRO A 16 -15.01 4.26 2.53
CA PRO A 16 -16.46 4.47 2.52
C PRO A 16 -16.85 5.95 2.70
N ASP A 17 -17.95 6.38 2.08
CA ASP A 17 -18.42 7.78 2.16
C ASP A 17 -18.63 8.29 3.60
N ARG A 18 -19.15 7.43 4.48
CA ARG A 18 -19.29 7.73 5.93
C ARG A 18 -17.96 8.05 6.60
N ASP A 19 -16.88 7.42 6.16
CA ASP A 19 -15.54 7.63 6.70
C ASP A 19 -14.90 8.87 6.08
N LYS A 20 -15.16 9.16 4.78
CA LYS A 20 -14.74 10.43 4.14
C LYS A 20 -15.30 11.62 4.92
N LEU A 21 -16.60 11.61 5.21
CA LEU A 21 -17.27 12.67 5.97
C LEU A 21 -16.66 12.83 7.38
N GLY A 22 -16.47 11.73 8.10
CA GLY A 22 -15.93 11.80 9.45
C GLY A 22 -14.45 12.18 9.51
N GLN A 23 -13.63 11.78 8.53
CA GLN A 23 -12.24 12.21 8.41
C GLN A 23 -12.14 13.73 8.16
N ILE A 24 -12.97 14.28 7.29
CA ILE A 24 -13.03 15.72 7.02
C ILE A 24 -13.55 16.48 8.23
N ALA A 25 -14.61 15.98 8.88
CA ALA A 25 -15.15 16.59 10.09
C ALA A 25 -14.12 16.62 11.24
N LEU A 26 -13.33 15.55 11.40
CA LEU A 26 -12.29 15.48 12.42
C LEU A 26 -11.19 16.52 12.19
N LEU A 27 -10.75 16.73 10.94
CA LEU A 27 -9.78 17.77 10.62
C LEU A 27 -10.36 19.18 10.75
N ASN A 28 -11.61 19.40 10.34
CA ASN A 28 -12.30 20.66 10.55
C ASN A 28 -12.37 21.02 12.04
N GLN A 29 -12.73 20.06 12.88
CA GLN A 29 -12.79 20.25 14.33
C GLN A 29 -11.41 20.60 14.90
N TYR A 30 -10.37 19.85 14.50
CA TYR A 30 -8.99 20.11 14.93
C TYR A 30 -8.52 21.52 14.54
N LEU A 31 -8.79 21.95 13.30
CA LEU A 31 -8.41 23.27 12.80
C LEU A 31 -9.20 24.40 13.48
N SER A 32 -10.47 24.17 13.78
CA SER A 32 -11.31 25.11 14.53
C SER A 32 -10.81 25.28 15.96
N ASP A 33 -10.58 24.18 16.68
CA ASP A 33 -10.14 24.22 18.08
C ASP A 33 -8.74 24.81 18.23
N ARG A 34 -7.84 24.53 17.28
CA ARG A 34 -6.42 24.92 17.37
C ARG A 34 -6.14 26.32 16.82
N PHE A 35 -6.84 26.70 15.75
CA PHE A 35 -6.52 27.91 14.98
C PHE A 35 -7.73 28.85 14.81
N GLY A 36 -8.92 28.48 15.30
CA GLY A 36 -10.15 29.23 15.04
C GLY A 36 -10.55 29.24 13.56
N ALA A 37 -10.01 28.32 12.75
CA ALA A 37 -10.23 28.28 11.32
C ALA A 37 -11.49 27.49 10.96
N SER A 38 -12.19 27.92 9.92
CA SER A 38 -13.33 27.22 9.32
C SER A 38 -13.04 27.02 7.83
N PRO A 39 -12.24 25.99 7.48
CA PRO A 39 -11.79 25.79 6.11
C PRO A 39 -12.95 25.41 5.19
N SER A 40 -12.96 25.98 3.98
CA SER A 40 -13.88 25.61 2.89
C SER A 40 -13.15 25.00 1.68
N GLY A 41 -11.82 25.06 1.67
CA GLY A 41 -10.96 24.40 0.69
C GLY A 41 -10.44 23.07 1.18
N LEU A 42 -10.35 22.07 0.31
CA LEU A 42 -9.79 20.76 0.62
C LEU A 42 -8.53 20.47 -0.19
N TRP A 43 -7.47 20.00 0.47
CA TRP A 43 -6.36 19.32 -0.20
C TRP A 43 -6.75 17.87 -0.47
N LEU A 44 -6.76 17.47 -1.74
CA LEU A 44 -7.06 16.09 -2.12
C LEU A 44 -5.77 15.27 -2.04
N THR A 45 -5.68 14.42 -1.01
CA THR A 45 -4.52 13.54 -0.76
C THR A 45 -4.14 12.76 -2.01
N GLU A 46 -2.86 12.84 -2.40
CA GLU A 46 -2.29 12.27 -3.63
C GLU A 46 -3.01 12.67 -4.94
N ARG A 47 -3.83 13.72 -4.88
CA ARG A 47 -4.67 14.22 -5.97
C ARG A 47 -5.48 13.10 -6.66
N VAL A 48 -5.84 12.03 -5.94
CA VAL A 48 -6.60 10.92 -6.52
C VAL A 48 -8.07 11.33 -6.66
N TRP A 49 -8.47 11.63 -7.89
CA TRP A 49 -9.81 12.07 -8.24
C TRP A 49 -10.65 10.93 -8.80
N GLU A 50 -11.93 10.87 -8.42
CA GLU A 50 -12.94 10.08 -9.12
C GLU A 50 -14.20 10.96 -9.34
N PRO A 51 -14.93 10.80 -10.48
CA PRO A 51 -16.02 11.69 -10.87
C PRO A 51 -17.14 11.87 -9.84
N HIS A 52 -17.32 10.92 -8.92
CA HIS A 52 -18.35 10.97 -7.89
C HIS A 52 -17.96 11.78 -6.64
N LEU A 53 -16.71 12.22 -6.51
CA LEU A 53 -16.23 12.99 -5.36
C LEU A 53 -16.95 14.33 -5.11
N PRO A 54 -17.38 15.11 -6.12
CA PRO A 54 -17.99 16.43 -5.88
C PRO A 54 -19.15 16.40 -4.88
N LYS A 55 -20.00 15.36 -4.96
CA LYS A 55 -21.13 15.17 -4.06
C LYS A 55 -20.68 15.07 -2.60
N ILE A 56 -19.79 14.13 -2.30
CA ILE A 56 -19.40 13.88 -0.89
C ILE A 56 -18.57 15.02 -0.32
N LEU A 57 -17.78 15.70 -1.16
CA LEU A 57 -17.03 16.91 -0.77
C LEU A 57 -17.98 18.05 -0.42
N ASN A 58 -18.98 18.30 -1.26
CA ASN A 58 -19.99 19.33 -1.00
C ASN A 58 -20.80 19.03 0.28
N GLU A 59 -21.22 17.77 0.48
CA GLU A 59 -21.90 17.32 1.70
C GLU A 59 -21.04 17.51 2.97
N ALA A 60 -19.70 17.48 2.83
CA ALA A 60 -18.75 17.78 3.90
C ALA A 60 -18.50 19.28 4.14
N GLY A 61 -19.14 20.17 3.36
CA GLY A 61 -18.93 21.61 3.40
C GLY A 61 -17.71 22.12 2.61
N VAL A 62 -17.13 21.28 1.75
CA VAL A 62 -16.01 21.66 0.88
C VAL A 62 -16.55 22.37 -0.37
N MET A 63 -16.04 23.56 -0.63
CA MET A 63 -16.48 24.43 -1.73
C MET A 63 -15.50 24.45 -2.90
N TYR A 64 -14.21 24.21 -2.63
CA TYR A 64 -13.18 24.22 -3.65
C TYR A 64 -12.01 23.30 -3.32
N LEU A 65 -11.23 22.93 -4.33
CA LEU A 65 -9.95 22.25 -4.16
C LEU A 65 -8.96 22.58 -5.28
N PRO A 66 -7.65 22.67 -4.98
CA PRO A 66 -6.61 22.61 -5.99
C PRO A 66 -6.43 21.18 -6.50
N ILE A 67 -6.23 21.02 -7.81
CA ILE A 67 -6.06 19.73 -8.48
C ILE A 67 -5.14 19.88 -9.70
N ASP A 68 -4.29 18.89 -9.98
CA ASP A 68 -3.29 18.99 -11.06
C ASP A 68 -3.89 19.26 -12.44
N ASP A 69 -3.24 20.15 -13.21
CA ASP A 69 -3.50 20.43 -14.63
C ASP A 69 -3.64 19.16 -15.48
N THR A 70 -2.90 18.11 -15.12
CA THR A 70 -2.96 16.77 -15.70
C THR A 70 -4.41 16.27 -15.80
N HIS A 71 -5.24 16.47 -14.78
CA HIS A 71 -6.64 16.04 -14.80
C HIS A 71 -7.44 16.73 -15.93
N PHE A 72 -7.17 18.01 -16.16
CA PHE A 72 -7.83 18.78 -17.21
C PHE A 72 -7.33 18.36 -18.59
N LEU A 73 -6.03 18.16 -18.75
CA LEU A 73 -5.48 17.59 -19.99
C LEU A 73 -6.13 16.23 -20.29
N TYR A 74 -6.40 15.45 -19.24
CA TYR A 74 -7.06 14.14 -19.30
C TYR A 74 -8.53 14.22 -19.69
N ALA A 75 -9.19 15.34 -19.41
CA ALA A 75 -10.51 15.67 -19.91
C ALA A 75 -10.51 16.31 -21.31
N GLY A 76 -9.35 16.55 -21.92
CA GLY A 76 -9.22 17.09 -23.28
C GLY A 76 -8.98 18.60 -23.38
N PHE A 77 -8.73 19.28 -22.26
CA PHE A 77 -8.35 20.70 -22.24
C PHE A 77 -6.90 20.89 -22.70
N GLU A 78 -6.56 22.13 -23.06
CA GLU A 78 -5.20 22.60 -23.29
C GLU A 78 -4.69 23.43 -22.11
N LEU A 79 -3.37 23.49 -21.92
CA LEU A 79 -2.78 24.34 -20.87
C LEU A 79 -3.16 25.81 -21.04
N SER A 80 -3.39 26.27 -22.27
CA SER A 80 -3.86 27.62 -22.57
C SER A 80 -5.30 27.89 -22.12
N ASP A 81 -6.11 26.85 -21.87
CA ASP A 81 -7.47 26.99 -21.36
C ASP A 81 -7.49 27.19 -19.83
N LEU A 82 -6.42 26.79 -19.13
CA LEU A 82 -6.34 26.77 -17.66
C LEU A 82 -5.97 28.14 -17.09
N THR A 83 -6.75 29.16 -17.45
CA THR A 83 -6.50 30.57 -17.11
C THR A 83 -7.16 31.00 -15.81
N GLY A 84 -7.89 30.11 -15.14
CA GLY A 84 -8.65 30.41 -13.93
C GLY A 84 -9.33 29.17 -13.36
N ILE A 85 -10.36 29.39 -12.54
CA ILE A 85 -11.05 28.30 -11.84
C ILE A 85 -12.15 27.68 -12.70
N PHE A 86 -12.45 26.41 -12.45
CA PHE A 86 -13.53 25.68 -13.11
C PHE A 86 -14.57 25.21 -12.09
N VAL A 87 -15.79 24.98 -12.54
CA VAL A 87 -16.82 24.31 -11.74
C VAL A 87 -17.00 22.89 -12.24
N THR A 88 -17.16 21.95 -11.30
CA THR A 88 -17.62 20.59 -11.59
C THR A 88 -18.81 20.24 -10.69
N GLU A 89 -19.54 19.19 -11.03
CA GLU A 89 -20.69 18.75 -10.23
C GLU A 89 -20.88 17.23 -10.28
N GLU A 90 -21.51 16.71 -9.24
CA GLU A 90 -22.07 15.37 -9.21
C GLU A 90 -23.46 15.46 -8.59
N SER A 91 -24.46 14.93 -9.27
CA SER A 91 -25.87 14.97 -8.82
C SER A 91 -26.39 16.39 -8.49
N GLY A 92 -25.91 17.42 -9.22
CA GLY A 92 -26.27 18.82 -9.04
C GLY A 92 -25.55 19.56 -7.92
N LEU A 93 -24.69 18.87 -7.15
CA LEU A 93 -23.87 19.46 -6.09
C LEU A 93 -22.51 19.86 -6.68
N THR A 94 -22.15 21.12 -6.51
CA THR A 94 -21.00 21.71 -7.19
C THR A 94 -19.79 21.85 -6.27
N VAL A 95 -18.60 21.74 -6.86
CA VAL A 95 -17.33 22.15 -6.24
C VAL A 95 -16.48 22.90 -7.26
N ARG A 96 -15.62 23.81 -6.80
CA ARG A 96 -14.73 24.60 -7.65
C ARG A 96 -13.34 23.94 -7.71
N LEU A 97 -12.75 23.90 -8.90
CA LEU A 97 -11.48 23.27 -9.18
C LEU A 97 -10.45 24.34 -9.54
N LEU A 98 -9.31 24.33 -8.84
CA LEU A 98 -8.19 25.24 -9.08
C LEU A 98 -7.05 24.46 -9.75
N PRO A 99 -6.75 24.68 -11.04
CA PRO A 99 -5.77 23.86 -11.77
C PRO A 99 -4.33 24.15 -11.33
N ILE A 100 -3.74 23.29 -10.50
CA ILE A 100 -2.32 23.35 -10.11
C ILE A 100 -1.45 23.20 -11.35
N GLN A 101 -0.54 24.14 -11.58
CA GLN A 101 0.32 24.11 -12.75
C GLN A 101 1.59 23.28 -12.49
N LYS A 102 1.76 22.17 -13.22
CA LYS A 102 2.97 21.33 -13.17
C LYS A 102 4.24 22.16 -13.41
N LYS A 103 4.19 23.11 -14.34
CA LYS A 103 5.34 23.99 -14.62
C LYS A 103 5.80 24.77 -13.39
N LEU A 104 4.88 25.30 -12.59
CA LEU A 104 5.21 26.01 -11.35
C LEU A 104 5.73 25.04 -10.27
N ARG A 105 5.15 23.84 -10.15
CA ARG A 105 5.63 22.79 -9.22
C ARG A 105 7.09 22.36 -9.45
N TYR A 106 7.55 22.45 -10.69
CA TYR A 106 8.95 22.15 -11.07
C TYR A 106 9.87 23.36 -10.94
N LEU A 107 9.35 24.58 -11.10
CA LEU A 107 10.13 25.80 -10.93
C LEU A 107 10.25 26.24 -9.46
N ILE A 108 9.27 25.97 -8.61
CA ILE A 108 9.25 26.39 -7.21
C ILE A 108 9.47 25.15 -6.31
N PRO A 109 10.54 25.09 -5.49
CA PRO A 109 11.62 26.07 -5.34
C PRO A 109 12.86 25.83 -6.23
N PHE A 110 12.87 24.84 -7.13
CA PHE A 110 14.11 24.35 -7.76
C PHE A 110 14.71 25.25 -8.85
N GLY A 111 13.87 26.03 -9.55
CA GLY A 111 14.29 27.00 -10.55
C GLY A 111 14.80 28.31 -9.93
N THR A 112 15.42 29.19 -10.71
CA THR A 112 15.78 30.53 -10.22
C THR A 112 14.54 31.40 -10.05
N VAL A 113 14.57 32.33 -9.09
CA VAL A 113 13.48 33.30 -8.86
C VAL A 113 13.13 34.07 -10.14
N GLU A 114 14.14 34.46 -10.92
CA GLU A 114 13.97 35.12 -12.23
C GLU A 114 13.15 34.26 -13.22
N LYS A 115 13.40 32.95 -13.29
CA LYS A 115 12.63 32.04 -14.16
C LYS A 115 11.17 31.94 -13.72
N VAL A 116 10.91 31.95 -12.42
CA VAL A 116 9.54 31.97 -11.88
C VAL A 116 8.84 33.26 -12.28
N MET A 117 9.45 34.43 -12.03
CA MET A 117 8.86 35.73 -12.37
C MET A 117 8.63 35.89 -13.87
N THR A 118 9.59 35.44 -14.70
CA THR A 118 9.45 35.45 -16.16
C THR A 118 8.26 34.61 -16.62
N GLU A 119 8.06 33.44 -16.02
CA GLU A 119 6.92 32.59 -16.35
C GLU A 119 5.59 33.23 -15.94
N LEU A 120 5.51 33.80 -14.74
CA LEU A 120 4.31 34.49 -14.26
C LEU A 120 3.98 35.72 -15.13
N MET A 121 4.99 36.53 -15.49
CA MET A 121 4.81 37.69 -16.38
C MET A 121 4.28 37.25 -17.75
N ARG A 122 4.85 36.20 -18.33
CA ARG A 122 4.39 35.64 -19.60
C ARG A 122 2.93 35.19 -19.55
N GLN A 123 2.47 34.66 -18.42
CA GLN A 123 1.06 34.30 -18.22
C GLN A 123 0.18 35.54 -18.10
N ALA A 124 0.60 36.55 -17.33
CA ALA A 124 -0.13 37.81 -17.16
C ALA A 124 -0.25 38.60 -18.48
N GLU A 125 0.80 38.66 -19.30
CA GLU A 125 0.74 39.31 -20.62
C GLU A 125 -0.28 38.66 -21.56
N ARG A 126 -0.46 37.33 -21.45
CA ARG A 126 -1.44 36.58 -22.24
C ARG A 126 -2.85 36.70 -21.68
N ASN A 127 -2.99 36.68 -20.35
CA ASN A 127 -4.25 36.75 -19.63
C ASN A 127 -4.10 37.69 -18.42
N PRO A 128 -4.31 39.01 -18.59
CA PRO A 128 -4.05 39.99 -17.53
C PRO A 128 -4.89 39.81 -16.26
N ASN A 129 -6.05 39.16 -16.39
CA ASN A 129 -6.95 38.82 -15.28
C ASN A 129 -6.97 37.31 -14.97
N GLY A 130 -5.98 36.57 -15.47
CA GLY A 130 -5.87 35.13 -15.25
C GLY A 130 -5.31 34.79 -13.87
N LEU A 131 -5.46 33.52 -13.47
CA LEU A 131 -4.92 32.98 -12.22
C LEU A 131 -3.81 31.97 -12.52
N ALA A 132 -2.72 32.08 -11.76
CA ALA A 132 -1.66 31.08 -11.71
C ALA A 132 -1.73 30.34 -10.37
N ILE A 133 -2.09 29.06 -10.38
CA ILE A 133 -2.30 28.27 -9.16
C ILE A 133 -1.06 27.41 -8.86
N TYR A 134 -0.54 27.56 -7.65
CA TYR A 134 0.53 26.74 -7.09
C TYR A 134 0.09 26.12 -5.76
N ALA A 135 0.22 24.81 -5.65
CA ALA A 135 0.07 24.05 -4.41
C ALA A 135 0.91 22.77 -4.54
N ASP A 136 1.70 22.45 -3.51
CA ASP A 136 2.68 21.37 -3.54
C ASP A 136 3.12 20.99 -2.11
N ASP A 137 3.93 19.93 -2.01
CA ASP A 137 4.45 19.42 -0.74
C ASP A 137 5.30 20.46 -0.01
N GLY A 138 5.04 20.67 1.29
CA GLY A 138 5.81 21.58 2.12
C GLY A 138 7.25 21.12 2.34
N GLU A 139 7.48 19.81 2.30
CA GLU A 139 8.79 19.16 2.47
C GLU A 139 9.81 19.56 1.39
N LYS A 140 9.34 20.05 0.23
CA LYS A 140 10.19 20.64 -0.82
C LYS A 140 11.00 21.84 -0.33
N PHE A 141 10.52 22.52 0.71
CA PHE A 141 11.14 23.71 1.28
C PHE A 141 11.93 23.37 2.55
N GLY A 142 12.84 22.40 2.47
CA GLY A 142 13.86 22.16 3.49
C GLY A 142 14.11 20.72 3.90
N VAL A 143 13.16 19.82 3.70
CA VAL A 143 13.27 18.42 4.17
C VAL A 143 13.92 17.54 3.11
N TRP A 144 13.58 17.75 1.84
CA TRP A 144 14.16 16.98 0.75
C TRP A 144 15.67 17.21 0.61
N PRO A 145 16.43 16.25 0.07
CA PRO A 145 17.88 16.36 -0.05
C PRO A 145 18.31 17.69 -0.68
N LYS A 146 19.25 18.39 -0.02
CA LYS A 146 19.82 19.69 -0.43
C LYS A 146 18.85 20.88 -0.41
N THR A 147 17.55 20.70 -0.18
CA THR A 147 16.58 21.80 -0.23
C THR A 147 16.68 22.77 0.94
N HIS A 148 17.18 22.33 2.10
CA HIS A 148 17.47 23.25 3.22
C HIS A 148 18.50 24.30 2.82
N GLN A 149 19.63 23.84 2.27
CA GLN A 149 20.70 24.72 1.82
C GLN A 149 20.17 25.70 0.77
N HIS A 150 19.50 25.19 -0.25
CA HIS A 150 18.95 26.03 -1.32
C HIS A 150 17.91 27.05 -0.82
N CYS A 151 16.92 26.61 -0.02
CA CYS A 151 15.81 27.47 0.37
C CYS A 151 16.21 28.50 1.44
N TYR A 152 17.06 28.13 2.39
CA TYR A 152 17.37 28.93 3.58
C TYR A 152 18.82 29.44 3.61
N ASP A 153 19.82 28.59 3.40
CA ASP A 153 21.23 29.01 3.51
C ASP A 153 21.66 29.88 2.32
N ASP A 154 21.22 29.53 1.11
CA ASP A 154 21.44 30.29 -0.13
C ASP A 154 20.36 31.39 -0.35
N GLY A 155 19.38 31.47 0.54
CA GLY A 155 18.39 32.55 0.61
C GLY A 155 17.33 32.55 -0.50
N TRP A 156 17.09 31.44 -1.20
CA TRP A 156 16.12 31.39 -2.31
C TRP A 156 14.71 31.82 -1.88
N LEU A 157 14.24 31.37 -0.71
CA LEU A 157 12.88 31.63 -0.25
C LEU A 157 12.66 33.12 0.07
N GLU A 158 13.65 33.76 0.69
CA GLU A 158 13.65 35.20 0.96
C GLU A 158 13.65 36.01 -0.34
N GLN A 159 14.50 35.63 -1.30
CA GLN A 159 14.55 36.26 -2.62
C GLN A 159 13.22 36.11 -3.36
N PHE A 160 12.59 34.94 -3.29
CA PHE A 160 11.29 34.68 -3.92
C PHE A 160 10.20 35.58 -3.35
N PHE A 161 10.07 35.67 -2.02
CA PHE A 161 9.07 36.56 -1.40
C PHE A 161 9.35 38.03 -1.66
N THR A 162 10.61 38.45 -1.69
CA THR A 162 11.01 39.81 -2.07
C THR A 162 10.57 40.11 -3.51
N ALA A 163 10.84 39.21 -4.44
CA ALA A 163 10.44 39.37 -5.84
C ALA A 163 8.91 39.42 -6.03
N LEU A 164 8.14 38.63 -5.27
CA LEU A 164 6.66 38.73 -5.29
C LEU A 164 6.20 40.13 -4.82
N GLN A 165 6.82 40.70 -3.79
CA GLN A 165 6.49 42.03 -3.29
C GLN A 165 6.88 43.13 -4.27
N GLU A 166 8.08 43.07 -4.86
CA GLU A 166 8.56 44.07 -5.84
C GLU A 166 7.71 44.08 -7.12
N ASN A 167 7.08 42.96 -7.46
CA ASN A 167 6.23 42.81 -8.64
C ASN A 167 4.73 43.02 -8.37
N SER A 168 4.36 43.54 -7.18
CA SER A 168 2.96 43.75 -6.79
C SER A 168 2.17 44.73 -7.67
N GLY A 169 2.85 45.47 -8.55
CA GLY A 169 2.21 46.38 -9.50
C GLY A 169 1.45 45.68 -10.64
N TRP A 170 1.77 44.41 -10.92
CA TRP A 170 1.09 43.60 -11.94
C TRP A 170 0.74 42.18 -11.45
N LEU A 171 1.38 41.71 -10.37
CA LEU A 171 1.13 40.40 -9.77
C LEU A 171 0.41 40.54 -8.44
N GLU A 172 -0.84 40.11 -8.37
CA GLU A 172 -1.59 40.03 -7.12
C GLU A 172 -1.42 38.64 -6.48
N ILE A 173 -1.04 38.61 -5.20
CA ILE A 173 -0.97 37.37 -4.42
C ILE A 173 -2.22 37.28 -3.56
N CYS A 174 -3.00 36.23 -3.79
CA CYS A 174 -4.22 35.95 -3.04
C CYS A 174 -4.21 34.51 -2.51
N THR A 175 -5.12 34.20 -1.60
CA THR A 175 -5.27 32.82 -1.09
C THR A 175 -6.02 31.95 -2.11
N LEU A 176 -5.99 30.63 -1.93
CA LEU A 176 -6.76 29.73 -2.81
C LEU A 176 -8.26 29.96 -2.63
N GLY A 177 -8.71 30.29 -1.42
CA GLY A 177 -10.09 30.69 -1.14
C GLY A 177 -10.51 31.97 -1.85
N ASP A 178 -9.64 32.98 -1.91
CA ASP A 178 -9.91 34.21 -2.68
C ASP A 178 -9.97 33.91 -4.18
N ALA A 179 -9.01 33.15 -4.71
CA ALA A 179 -9.00 32.69 -6.10
C ALA A 179 -10.25 31.87 -6.45
N ALA A 180 -10.75 31.07 -5.50
CA ALA A 180 -11.99 30.31 -5.69
C ALA A 180 -13.23 31.21 -5.82
N GLN A 181 -13.22 32.45 -5.33
CA GLN A 181 -14.34 33.39 -5.50
C GLN A 181 -14.40 34.03 -6.89
N SER A 182 -13.35 33.90 -7.70
CA SER A 182 -13.33 34.41 -9.07
C SER A 182 -14.42 33.77 -9.94
N GLU A 183 -14.82 34.48 -10.99
CA GLU A 183 -15.76 33.97 -11.97
C GLU A 183 -15.16 32.72 -12.64
N PRO A 184 -15.88 31.59 -12.70
CA PRO A 184 -15.38 30.39 -13.34
C PRO A 184 -15.10 30.64 -14.83
N VAL A 185 -13.95 30.19 -15.30
CA VAL A 185 -13.63 30.18 -16.74
C VAL A 185 -14.57 29.25 -17.49
N GLY A 186 -15.01 28.18 -16.82
CA GLY A 186 -16.01 27.27 -17.37
C GLY A 186 -16.34 26.10 -16.47
N ARG A 187 -16.91 25.07 -17.10
CA ARG A 187 -17.23 23.79 -16.46
C ARG A 187 -16.23 22.73 -16.90
N ALA A 188 -15.76 21.90 -15.97
CA ALA A 188 -14.91 20.75 -16.27
C ALA A 188 -15.49 19.47 -15.63
N TYR A 189 -15.51 18.38 -16.39
CA TYR A 189 -15.76 17.03 -15.87
C TYR A 189 -14.47 16.24 -16.03
N LEU A 190 -13.79 16.01 -14.90
CA LEU A 190 -12.49 15.35 -14.87
C LEU A 190 -12.67 13.82 -14.83
N PRO A 191 -11.91 13.04 -15.62
CA PRO A 191 -11.90 11.59 -15.50
C PRO A 191 -11.21 11.17 -14.20
N SER A 192 -11.32 9.89 -13.83
CA SER A 192 -10.51 9.36 -12.73
C SER A 192 -9.02 9.49 -13.06
N ALA A 193 -8.27 10.17 -12.19
CA ALA A 193 -6.87 10.50 -12.44
C ALA A 193 -6.14 10.88 -11.13
N SER A 194 -4.87 11.20 -11.28
CA SER A 194 -3.96 11.76 -10.29
C SER A 194 -2.87 12.54 -11.07
N TYR A 195 -1.81 12.98 -10.40
CA TYR A 195 -0.62 13.46 -11.09
C TYR A 195 0.03 12.34 -11.90
N ALA A 196 0.66 12.68 -13.02
CA ALA A 196 1.10 11.70 -14.04
C ALA A 196 1.96 10.56 -13.47
N GLU A 197 2.87 10.89 -12.55
CA GLU A 197 3.81 9.97 -11.93
C GLU A 197 3.08 8.86 -11.13
N MET A 198 2.03 9.22 -10.38
CA MET A 198 1.18 8.26 -9.66
C MET A 198 0.59 7.21 -10.61
N LEU A 199 0.10 7.67 -11.76
CA LEU A 199 -0.56 6.82 -12.73
C LEU A 199 0.44 5.87 -13.39
N HIS A 200 1.67 6.32 -13.63
CA HIS A 200 2.75 5.46 -14.11
C HIS A 200 3.09 4.37 -13.08
N TRP A 201 3.34 4.73 -11.81
CA TRP A 201 3.69 3.77 -10.76
C TRP A 201 2.62 2.70 -10.49
N SER A 202 1.35 3.07 -10.70
CA SER A 202 0.21 2.15 -10.54
C SER A 202 0.17 1.02 -11.57
N LEU A 203 0.94 1.12 -12.66
CA LEU A 203 1.00 0.08 -13.68
C LEU A 203 1.74 -1.17 -13.18
N PRO A 204 1.32 -2.37 -13.64
CA PRO A 204 2.11 -3.59 -13.48
C PRO A 204 3.51 -3.44 -14.10
N PRO A 205 4.54 -4.16 -13.60
CA PRO A 205 5.94 -3.93 -13.97
C PRO A 205 6.24 -3.92 -15.47
N LYS A 206 5.61 -4.82 -16.24
CA LYS A 206 5.78 -4.86 -17.70
C LYS A 206 5.16 -3.65 -18.38
N ALA A 207 3.91 -3.33 -18.04
CA ALA A 207 3.20 -2.18 -18.60
C ALA A 207 3.87 -0.86 -18.20
N PHE A 208 4.45 -0.78 -17.00
CA PHE A 208 5.27 0.35 -16.56
C PHE A 208 6.43 0.62 -17.53
N ALA A 209 7.18 -0.43 -17.90
CA ALA A 209 8.33 -0.30 -18.78
C ALA A 209 7.91 0.03 -20.23
N GLU A 210 6.84 -0.60 -20.73
CA GLU A 210 6.30 -0.31 -22.06
C GLU A 210 5.73 1.12 -22.17
N TYR A 211 5.11 1.62 -21.10
CA TYR A 211 4.60 2.99 -21.01
C TYR A 211 5.74 4.01 -21.09
N GLU A 212 6.83 3.76 -20.35
CA GLU A 212 8.01 4.61 -20.37
C GLU A 212 8.73 4.59 -21.72
N ASP A 213 8.90 3.41 -22.32
CA ASP A 213 9.46 3.28 -23.68
C ASP A 213 8.61 4.08 -24.70
N PHE A 214 7.29 4.15 -24.50
CA PHE A 214 6.39 4.95 -25.34
C PHE A 214 6.51 6.46 -25.11
N GLU A 215 6.59 6.92 -23.85
CA GLU A 215 6.84 8.33 -23.55
C GLU A 215 8.18 8.79 -24.13
N HIS A 216 9.24 8.01 -23.96
CA HIS A 216 10.55 8.31 -24.53
C HIS A 216 10.52 8.33 -26.06
N TRP A 217 9.78 7.42 -26.69
CA TRP A 217 9.58 7.43 -28.15
C TRP A 217 8.90 8.72 -28.62
N LEU A 218 7.88 9.21 -27.90
CA LEU A 218 7.21 10.48 -28.23
C LEU A 218 8.15 11.68 -28.09
N GLU A 219 8.98 11.71 -27.05
CA GLU A 219 9.99 12.76 -26.86
C GLU A 219 11.02 12.78 -27.98
N MET A 220 11.60 11.62 -28.30
CA MET A 220 12.63 11.47 -29.33
C MET A 220 12.15 11.86 -30.74
N HIS A 221 10.83 11.78 -30.99
CA HIS A 221 10.22 12.16 -32.27
C HIS A 221 9.56 13.55 -32.24
N GLY A 222 9.72 14.32 -31.15
CA GLY A 222 9.14 15.66 -31.00
C GLY A 222 7.60 15.65 -31.01
N GLN A 223 6.99 14.52 -30.64
CA GLN A 223 5.54 14.31 -30.68
C GLN A 223 4.86 14.52 -29.31
N MET A 224 5.65 14.69 -28.24
CA MET A 224 5.14 14.85 -26.87
C MET A 224 4.23 16.08 -26.71
N GLU A 225 4.54 17.20 -27.37
CA GLU A 225 3.71 18.43 -27.28
C GLU A 225 2.31 18.20 -27.86
N GLN A 226 2.21 17.50 -28.99
CA GLN A 226 0.95 17.26 -29.68
C GLN A 226 0.14 16.13 -29.06
N TYR A 227 0.79 15.02 -28.69
CA TYR A 227 0.11 13.79 -28.28
C TYR A 227 0.27 13.42 -26.81
N GLY A 228 1.16 14.08 -26.05
CA GLY A 228 1.37 13.82 -24.62
C GLY A 228 0.08 13.94 -23.79
N ARG A 229 -0.79 14.86 -24.19
CA ARG A 229 -2.16 14.97 -23.65
C ARG A 229 -3.10 13.82 -24.03
N TYR A 230 -2.65 12.72 -24.61
CA TYR A 230 -3.45 11.49 -24.75
C TYR A 230 -2.74 10.30 -24.11
N VAL A 231 -1.54 10.50 -23.58
CA VAL A 231 -0.73 9.48 -22.91
C VAL A 231 -1.17 9.38 -21.46
N ARG A 232 -1.64 8.21 -21.05
CA ARG A 232 -2.28 7.99 -19.74
C ARG A 232 -1.71 6.74 -19.11
N GLY A 233 -1.30 6.85 -17.85
CA GLY A 233 -0.92 5.69 -17.03
C GLY A 233 -2.14 4.90 -16.54
N GLY A 234 -1.94 4.16 -15.45
CA GLY A 234 -2.99 3.43 -14.77
C GLY A 234 -3.91 4.30 -13.92
N HIS A 235 -4.34 3.77 -12.79
CA HIS A 235 -5.19 4.43 -11.81
C HIS A 235 -4.76 3.99 -10.41
N TRP A 236 -4.93 4.81 -9.38
CA TRP A 236 -4.44 4.48 -8.02
C TRP A 236 -4.96 3.12 -7.52
N ARG A 237 -6.23 2.76 -7.77
CA ARG A 237 -6.78 1.44 -7.41
C ARG A 237 -6.06 0.27 -8.08
N GLY A 238 -5.32 0.52 -9.17
CA GLY A 238 -4.42 -0.44 -9.80
C GLY A 238 -3.38 -0.99 -8.83
N PHE A 239 -3.00 -0.24 -7.79
CA PHE A 239 -2.14 -0.75 -6.72
C PHE A 239 -2.75 -1.91 -5.93
N LEU A 240 -4.07 -1.92 -5.74
CA LEU A 240 -4.77 -3.02 -5.09
C LEU A 240 -4.78 -4.28 -5.98
N ALA A 241 -4.70 -4.14 -7.30
CA ALA A 241 -4.51 -5.28 -8.19
C ALA A 241 -3.02 -5.71 -8.28
N LYS A 242 -2.11 -4.73 -8.26
CA LYS A 242 -0.65 -4.95 -8.34
C LYS A 242 -0.10 -5.64 -7.08
N TYR A 243 -0.64 -5.28 -5.92
CA TYR A 243 -0.18 -5.75 -4.62
C TYR A 243 -1.34 -6.39 -3.84
N GLU A 244 -1.41 -7.73 -3.90
CA GLU A 244 -2.38 -8.52 -3.13
C GLU A 244 -2.36 -8.19 -1.63
N GLU A 245 -1.18 -7.87 -1.08
CA GLU A 245 -1.01 -7.54 0.34
C GLU A 245 -1.61 -6.18 0.69
N ALA A 246 -1.50 -5.20 -0.22
CA ALA A 246 -2.19 -3.91 -0.07
C ALA A 246 -3.71 -4.08 -0.16
N ASN A 247 -4.19 -4.95 -1.07
CA ASN A 247 -5.61 -5.26 -1.18
C ASN A 247 -6.14 -5.95 0.07
N LEU A 248 -5.43 -6.96 0.59
CA LEU A 248 -5.81 -7.65 1.82
C LEU A 248 -5.94 -6.65 2.98
N MET A 249 -4.93 -5.81 3.19
CA MET A 249 -4.94 -4.76 4.23
C MET A 249 -6.09 -3.76 4.01
N HIS A 250 -6.37 -3.38 2.75
CA HIS A 250 -7.46 -2.46 2.42
C HIS A 250 -8.83 -3.08 2.71
N LYS A 251 -9.03 -4.35 2.35
CA LYS A 251 -10.29 -5.07 2.58
C LYS A 251 -10.48 -5.38 4.06
N ARG A 252 -9.38 -5.62 4.79
CA ARG A 252 -9.36 -5.65 6.25
C ARG A 252 -9.86 -4.33 6.85
N MET A 253 -9.38 -3.19 6.35
CA MET A 253 -9.87 -1.86 6.77
C MET A 253 -11.37 -1.69 6.49
N LEU A 254 -11.86 -2.07 5.31
CA LEU A 254 -13.29 -2.01 5.00
C LEU A 254 -14.12 -2.90 5.94
N ALA A 255 -13.66 -4.12 6.23
CA ALA A 255 -14.34 -5.04 7.14
C ALA A 255 -14.43 -4.46 8.57
N VAL A 256 -13.40 -3.76 9.05
CA VAL A 256 -13.45 -3.04 10.33
C VAL A 256 -14.41 -1.86 10.26
N SER A 257 -14.42 -1.09 9.16
CA SER A 257 -15.37 0.01 8.97
C SER A 257 -16.82 -0.46 8.99
N ASP A 258 -17.14 -1.56 8.31
CA ASP A 258 -18.48 -2.16 8.32
C ASP A 258 -18.85 -2.72 9.70
N ALA A 259 -17.88 -3.33 10.41
CA ALA A 259 -18.10 -3.79 11.78
C ALA A 259 -18.38 -2.62 12.74
N LEU A 260 -17.70 -1.48 12.56
CA LEU A 260 -17.94 -0.28 13.36
C LEU A 260 -19.32 0.32 13.07
N ASP A 261 -19.71 0.44 11.80
CA ASP A 261 -21.05 0.93 11.43
C ASP A 261 -22.16 0.05 12.02
N LYS A 262 -21.97 -1.27 11.98
CA LYS A 262 -22.87 -2.21 12.65
C LYS A 262 -22.90 -2.00 14.16
N PHE A 263 -21.74 -1.87 14.80
CA PHE A 263 -21.63 -1.65 16.25
C PHE A 263 -22.32 -0.35 16.69
N ILE A 264 -22.19 0.74 15.92
CA ILE A 264 -22.89 2.01 16.17
C ILE A 264 -24.41 1.81 16.20
N LYS A 265 -24.95 1.04 15.25
CA LYS A 265 -26.40 0.76 15.16
C LYS A 265 -26.90 -0.12 16.30
N GLU A 266 -26.09 -1.09 16.73
CA GLU A 266 -26.47 -2.04 17.78
C GLU A 266 -26.21 -1.50 19.20
N SER A 267 -25.30 -0.55 19.36
CA SER A 267 -24.86 0.01 20.65
C SER A 267 -24.82 1.55 20.65
N PRO A 268 -25.94 2.25 20.40
CA PRO A 268 -25.96 3.72 20.26
C PRO A 268 -25.50 4.46 21.52
N ASP A 269 -25.66 3.87 22.71
CA ASP A 269 -25.28 4.49 23.99
C ASP A 269 -23.77 4.36 24.30
N ARG A 270 -22.98 3.66 23.48
CA ARG A 270 -21.54 3.41 23.71
C ARG A 270 -20.66 4.42 22.98
N THR A 271 -21.02 5.69 23.03
CA THR A 271 -20.37 6.79 22.30
C THR A 271 -18.85 6.82 22.50
N ASP A 272 -18.37 6.68 23.73
CA ASP A 272 -16.92 6.72 24.02
C ASP A 272 -16.13 5.60 23.33
N LEU A 273 -16.71 4.40 23.24
CA LEU A 273 -16.07 3.28 22.54
C LEU A 273 -16.14 3.46 21.03
N VAL A 274 -17.29 3.95 20.54
CA VAL A 274 -17.47 4.28 19.12
C VAL A 274 -16.43 5.30 18.68
N ASP A 275 -16.22 6.37 19.45
CA ASP A 275 -15.26 7.42 19.10
C ASP A 275 -13.82 6.90 19.11
N LYS A 276 -13.46 6.08 20.10
CA LYS A 276 -12.13 5.42 20.15
C LYS A 276 -11.92 4.49 18.96
N ALA A 277 -12.87 3.61 18.67
CA ALA A 277 -12.80 2.68 17.55
C ALA A 277 -12.77 3.42 16.20
N ARG A 278 -13.56 4.49 16.05
CA ARG A 278 -13.55 5.35 14.85
C ARG A 278 -12.21 6.01 14.63
N HIS A 279 -11.62 6.58 15.68
CA HIS A 279 -10.31 7.22 15.59
C HIS A 279 -9.22 6.23 15.17
N ARG A 280 -9.25 5.01 15.72
CA ARG A 280 -8.37 3.90 15.30
C ARG A 280 -8.62 3.48 13.86
N LEU A 281 -9.87 3.27 13.45
CA LEU A 281 -10.20 2.97 12.05
C LEU A 281 -9.64 4.05 11.10
N TYR A 282 -9.85 5.33 11.43
CA TYR A 282 -9.40 6.45 10.60
C TYR A 282 -7.88 6.51 10.51
N ALA A 283 -7.15 6.22 11.59
CA ALA A 283 -5.69 6.08 11.54
C ALA A 283 -5.26 4.90 10.64
N GLY A 284 -6.02 3.80 10.64
CA GLY A 284 -5.84 2.66 9.73
C GLY A 284 -6.16 2.96 8.25
N GLN A 285 -6.66 4.16 7.92
CA GLN A 285 -6.93 4.59 6.54
C GLN A 285 -5.81 5.47 5.96
N CYS A 286 -4.75 5.76 6.72
CA CYS A 286 -3.60 6.52 6.21
C CYS A 286 -3.02 5.87 4.95
N ASN A 287 -2.87 6.67 3.89
CA ASN A 287 -2.66 6.12 2.54
C ASN A 287 -1.33 5.42 2.31
N CYS A 288 -0.26 5.85 2.99
CA CYS A 288 1.13 5.57 2.58
C CYS A 288 1.46 4.09 2.34
N PRO A 289 1.03 3.13 3.19
CA PRO A 289 1.35 1.73 3.01
C PRO A 289 0.42 0.99 2.02
N TYR A 290 -0.57 1.64 1.41
CA TYR A 290 -1.47 1.00 0.45
C TYR A 290 -0.95 1.01 -0.99
N TRP A 291 0.18 1.67 -1.26
CA TRP A 291 0.76 1.80 -2.59
C TRP A 291 2.27 2.06 -2.53
N HIS A 292 2.94 2.04 -3.68
CA HIS A 292 4.37 2.33 -3.78
C HIS A 292 4.67 3.15 -5.05
N GLY A 293 5.38 4.26 -4.87
CA GLY A 293 5.93 5.09 -5.94
C GLY A 293 7.45 5.10 -5.90
N VAL A 294 8.05 6.26 -5.63
CA VAL A 294 9.51 6.39 -5.43
C VAL A 294 9.91 6.15 -3.97
N PHE A 295 9.07 6.57 -3.03
CA PHE A 295 9.32 6.37 -1.60
C PHE A 295 8.75 5.04 -1.13
N GLY A 296 9.36 4.49 -0.07
CA GLY A 296 9.16 3.10 0.35
C GLY A 296 7.69 2.67 0.45
N GLY A 297 6.78 3.52 0.96
CA GLY A 297 5.33 3.26 0.94
C GLY A 297 4.97 1.87 1.48
N LEU A 298 4.24 1.09 0.68
CA LEU A 298 3.92 -0.32 0.96
C LEU A 298 5.15 -1.13 1.39
N TYR A 299 6.34 -0.91 0.84
CA TYR A 299 7.52 -1.69 1.17
C TYR A 299 8.09 -1.40 2.57
N LEU A 300 7.66 -0.34 3.26
CA LEU A 300 8.12 -0.03 4.62
C LEU A 300 7.29 -0.79 5.67
N PRO A 301 7.86 -1.80 6.35
CA PRO A 301 7.10 -2.66 7.26
C PRO A 301 6.59 -1.94 8.51
N HIS A 302 7.20 -0.82 8.90
CA HIS A 302 6.72 -0.01 10.03
C HIS A 302 5.46 0.79 9.69
N LEU A 303 5.29 1.20 8.42
CA LEU A 303 4.06 1.85 7.97
C LEU A 303 2.89 0.85 7.90
N ARG A 304 3.11 -0.33 7.32
CA ARG A 304 2.10 -1.40 7.30
C ARG A 304 1.69 -1.84 8.71
N ALA A 305 2.66 -2.05 9.60
CA ALA A 305 2.35 -2.43 10.99
C ALA A 305 1.56 -1.36 11.74
N ALA A 306 1.77 -0.07 11.48
CA ALA A 306 0.97 1.00 12.10
C ALA A 306 -0.50 0.94 11.66
N ILE A 307 -0.77 0.57 10.41
CA ILE A 307 -2.15 0.34 9.93
C ILE A 307 -2.76 -0.86 10.63
N TYR A 308 -2.08 -2.02 10.61
CA TYR A 308 -2.58 -3.22 11.27
C TYR A 308 -2.81 -2.99 12.76
N GLU A 309 -1.90 -2.34 13.48
CA GLU A 309 -2.07 -2.00 14.90
C GLU A 309 -3.39 -1.25 15.15
N ASN A 310 -3.66 -0.22 14.35
CA ASN A 310 -4.88 0.57 14.48
C ASN A 310 -6.14 -0.21 14.08
N LEU A 311 -6.10 -1.02 13.02
CA LEU A 311 -7.23 -1.84 12.59
C LEU A 311 -7.56 -2.94 13.61
N ILE A 312 -6.53 -3.60 14.15
CA ILE A 312 -6.66 -4.63 15.18
C ILE A 312 -7.21 -4.02 16.47
N GLU A 313 -6.73 -2.84 16.87
CA GLU A 313 -7.24 -2.15 18.06
C GLU A 313 -8.70 -1.69 17.88
N ALA A 314 -9.04 -1.15 16.70
CA ALA A 314 -10.43 -0.80 16.38
C ALA A 314 -11.35 -2.02 16.46
N GLU A 315 -10.95 -3.14 15.85
CA GLU A 315 -11.72 -4.38 15.93
C GLU A 315 -11.83 -4.87 17.37
N LYS A 316 -10.75 -4.89 18.15
CA LYS A 316 -10.75 -5.31 19.56
C LYS A 316 -11.75 -4.50 20.38
N ILE A 317 -11.79 -3.18 20.21
CA ILE A 317 -12.76 -2.31 20.91
C ILE A 317 -14.21 -2.68 20.55
N ILE A 318 -14.46 -2.97 19.26
CA ILE A 318 -15.77 -3.38 18.77
C ILE A 318 -16.15 -4.76 19.34
N THR A 319 -15.22 -5.70 19.38
CA THR A 319 -15.49 -7.12 19.71
C THR A 319 -15.45 -7.44 21.21
N GLU A 320 -14.66 -6.75 22.03
CA GLU A 320 -14.64 -6.92 23.50
C GLU A 320 -15.99 -6.61 24.15
N SER A 321 -16.88 -5.90 23.44
CA SER A 321 -18.24 -5.63 23.87
C SER A 321 -19.17 -6.86 23.79
N GLU A 322 -18.78 -7.91 23.07
CA GLU A 322 -19.54 -9.13 22.88
C GLU A 322 -18.81 -10.32 23.52
N ARG A 323 -19.45 -11.03 24.47
CA ARG A 323 -18.93 -12.31 25.00
C ARG A 323 -18.90 -13.32 23.85
N ARG A 324 -17.75 -13.57 23.23
CA ARG A 324 -17.70 -14.41 22.03
C ARG A 324 -17.02 -15.74 22.30
N GLN A 325 -17.73 -16.79 21.86
CA GLN A 325 -17.19 -18.07 21.42
C GLN A 325 -16.45 -17.88 20.08
N VAL A 326 -15.61 -18.85 19.69
CA VAL A 326 -14.95 -18.86 18.36
C VAL A 326 -15.98 -18.64 17.26
N SER A 327 -15.76 -17.57 16.47
CA SER A 327 -16.60 -17.25 15.32
C SER A 327 -15.89 -17.63 14.03
N ARG A 328 -16.65 -18.17 13.08
CA ARG A 328 -16.17 -18.53 11.75
C ARG A 328 -17.16 -18.05 10.71
N LYS A 329 -16.66 -17.37 9.67
CA LYS A 329 -17.45 -16.92 8.52
C LYS A 329 -16.73 -17.31 7.24
N ASN A 330 -17.49 -17.61 6.20
CA ASN A 330 -16.97 -17.80 4.85
C ASN A 330 -17.60 -16.75 3.96
N TYR A 331 -16.79 -15.91 3.32
CA TYR A 331 -17.21 -14.88 2.37
C TYR A 331 -15.99 -14.40 1.60
N ASP A 332 -16.22 -13.86 0.42
CA ASP A 332 -15.21 -13.19 -0.39
C ASP A 332 -14.66 -11.97 0.36
N PHE A 333 -13.54 -12.16 1.04
CA PHE A 333 -12.96 -11.16 1.94
C PHE A 333 -12.15 -10.15 1.15
N ASP A 334 -11.33 -10.62 0.21
CA ASP A 334 -10.45 -9.77 -0.57
C ASP A 334 -11.03 -9.28 -1.91
N CYS A 335 -12.26 -9.70 -2.23
CA CYS A 335 -13.03 -9.35 -3.43
C CYS A 335 -12.44 -9.91 -4.73
N ASP A 336 -11.93 -11.14 -4.71
CA ASP A 336 -11.41 -11.85 -5.88
C ASP A 336 -12.42 -12.82 -6.53
N GLY A 337 -13.62 -12.94 -5.97
CA GLY A 337 -14.66 -13.88 -6.41
C GLY A 337 -14.62 -15.25 -5.72
N HIS A 338 -13.77 -15.43 -4.71
CA HIS A 338 -13.65 -16.65 -3.92
C HIS A 338 -13.76 -16.39 -2.42
N ASP A 339 -14.50 -17.25 -1.72
CA ASP A 339 -14.64 -17.10 -0.27
C ASP A 339 -13.33 -17.44 0.48
N GLU A 340 -12.87 -16.53 1.33
CA GLU A 340 -11.96 -16.81 2.43
C GLU A 340 -12.71 -17.45 3.60
N VAL A 341 -11.96 -18.11 4.50
CA VAL A 341 -12.46 -18.54 5.81
C VAL A 341 -11.88 -17.63 6.88
N VAL A 342 -12.73 -16.83 7.51
CA VAL A 342 -12.33 -15.89 8.56
C VAL A 342 -12.73 -16.44 9.92
N VAL A 343 -11.74 -16.68 10.77
CA VAL A 343 -11.89 -17.15 12.16
C VAL A 343 -11.50 -16.03 13.11
N ARG A 344 -12.29 -15.81 14.16
CA ARG A 344 -11.95 -14.90 15.26
C ARG A 344 -12.18 -15.57 16.60
N THR A 345 -11.19 -15.45 17.49
CA THR A 345 -11.22 -15.91 18.89
C THR A 345 -11.17 -14.69 19.83
N GLN A 346 -11.02 -14.89 21.14
CA GLN A 346 -10.75 -13.78 22.05
C GLN A 346 -9.31 -13.28 21.98
N LYS A 347 -8.39 -14.06 21.39
CA LYS A 347 -6.95 -13.77 21.36
C LYS A 347 -6.43 -13.30 20.00
N PHE A 348 -7.01 -13.80 18.91
CA PHE A 348 -6.53 -13.53 17.57
C PHE A 348 -7.62 -13.62 16.49
N ALA A 349 -7.30 -13.10 15.31
CA ALA A 349 -8.01 -13.39 14.06
C ALA A 349 -7.10 -14.18 13.11
N ALA A 350 -7.69 -15.10 12.36
CA ALA A 350 -7.01 -15.90 11.36
C ALA A 350 -7.84 -15.94 10.06
N ILE A 351 -7.22 -15.64 8.92
CA ILE A 351 -7.88 -15.62 7.61
C ILE A 351 -7.21 -16.65 6.70
N PHE A 352 -7.99 -17.57 6.15
CA PHE A 352 -7.51 -18.61 5.24
C PHE A 352 -8.03 -18.41 3.82
N LYS A 353 -7.22 -18.74 2.81
CA LYS A 353 -7.57 -18.70 1.39
C LYS A 353 -7.68 -20.10 0.78
N PRO A 354 -8.85 -20.75 0.80
CA PRO A 354 -9.02 -22.06 0.17
C PRO A 354 -8.76 -22.03 -1.34
N SER A 355 -9.03 -20.93 -2.03
CA SER A 355 -8.86 -20.81 -3.49
C SER A 355 -7.40 -20.95 -3.94
N VAL A 356 -6.44 -20.62 -3.08
CA VAL A 356 -5.00 -20.65 -3.37
C VAL A 356 -4.27 -21.30 -2.20
N GLY A 357 -3.86 -22.56 -2.36
CA GLY A 357 -3.03 -23.31 -1.40
C GLY A 357 -3.64 -23.67 -0.06
N GLY A 358 -4.87 -23.21 0.23
CA GLY A 358 -5.43 -23.35 1.57
C GLY A 358 -4.53 -22.69 2.62
N MET A 359 -3.89 -21.57 2.25
CA MET A 359 -2.89 -20.88 3.07
C MET A 359 -3.55 -19.95 4.10
N LEU A 360 -2.83 -19.65 5.18
CA LEU A 360 -3.18 -18.60 6.13
C LEU A 360 -2.65 -17.25 5.60
N LEU A 361 -3.57 -16.38 5.21
CA LEU A 361 -3.27 -15.03 4.72
C LEU A 361 -2.89 -14.06 5.83
N GLU A 362 -3.62 -14.12 6.95
CA GLU A 362 -3.60 -13.12 8.01
C GLU A 362 -3.65 -13.79 9.37
N LEU A 363 -2.77 -13.37 10.29
CA LEU A 363 -2.77 -13.77 11.69
C LEU A 363 -2.56 -12.54 12.59
N ASP A 364 -3.65 -12.03 13.14
CA ASP A 364 -3.66 -10.86 14.03
C ASP A 364 -3.60 -11.29 15.49
N SER A 365 -2.71 -10.70 16.29
CA SER A 365 -2.77 -10.79 17.75
C SER A 365 -3.49 -9.58 18.33
N TYR A 366 -4.60 -9.80 19.06
CA TYR A 366 -5.33 -8.72 19.73
C TYR A 366 -4.58 -8.13 20.92
N ASP A 367 -3.86 -8.96 21.68
CA ASP A 367 -3.07 -8.50 22.83
C ASP A 367 -1.78 -7.80 22.37
N GLY A 368 -1.15 -8.32 21.31
CA GLY A 368 0.03 -7.72 20.71
C GLY A 368 -0.24 -6.53 19.79
N LYS A 369 -1.50 -6.34 19.37
CA LYS A 369 -1.92 -5.37 18.33
C LYS A 369 -1.05 -5.46 17.08
N PHE A 370 -0.78 -6.68 16.66
CA PHE A 370 0.25 -6.95 15.66
C PHE A 370 -0.19 -8.04 14.71
N ASN A 371 0.09 -7.83 13.43
CA ASN A 371 -0.15 -8.82 12.39
C ASN A 371 1.14 -9.59 12.12
N PHE A 372 1.18 -10.87 12.46
CA PHE A 372 2.38 -11.69 12.27
C PHE A 372 2.62 -12.06 10.81
N SER A 373 1.58 -12.04 9.96
CA SER A 373 1.64 -12.41 8.56
C SER A 373 1.83 -11.21 7.61
N ASP A 374 2.24 -10.04 8.14
CA ASP A 374 2.47 -8.80 7.38
C ASP A 374 3.76 -8.84 6.57
N THR A 375 3.83 -9.80 5.65
CA THR A 375 4.92 -10.05 4.73
C THR A 375 4.53 -9.63 3.32
N LEU A 376 5.53 -9.39 2.47
CA LEU A 376 5.33 -9.18 1.04
C LEU A 376 6.01 -10.33 0.30
N LYS A 377 5.42 -10.80 -0.82
CA LYS A 377 6.20 -11.62 -1.76
C LYS A 377 7.19 -10.75 -2.53
N ARG A 378 8.36 -11.31 -2.84
CA ARG A 378 9.40 -10.63 -3.62
C ARG A 378 8.92 -10.52 -5.06
N ARG A 379 9.02 -9.32 -5.63
CA ARG A 379 8.52 -9.02 -6.96
C ARG A 379 9.51 -8.14 -7.70
N LYS A 380 9.55 -8.29 -9.02
CA LYS A 380 10.20 -7.29 -9.88
C LYS A 380 9.32 -6.06 -10.00
N GLU A 381 9.91 -4.87 -9.81
CA GLU A 381 9.28 -3.59 -10.09
C GLU A 381 9.66 -3.07 -11.47
N GLY A 382 8.87 -2.14 -12.00
CA GLY A 382 9.10 -1.56 -13.33
C GLY A 382 10.51 -0.98 -13.48
N TYR A 383 11.01 -0.29 -12.46
CA TYR A 383 12.35 0.28 -12.45
C TYR A 383 13.48 -0.77 -12.38
N HIS A 384 13.22 -2.02 -11.96
CA HIS A 384 14.23 -3.09 -12.04
C HIS A 384 14.53 -3.52 -13.47
N TRP A 385 13.59 -3.32 -14.41
CA TRP A 385 13.82 -3.60 -15.83
C TRP A 385 14.88 -2.67 -16.43
N LYS A 386 15.03 -1.44 -15.92
CA LYS A 386 16.09 -0.51 -16.32
C LYS A 386 17.47 -1.04 -15.98
N LEU A 387 17.65 -1.61 -14.77
CA LEU A 387 18.94 -2.19 -14.36
C LEU A 387 19.36 -3.36 -15.26
N ALA A 388 18.39 -4.14 -15.74
CA ALA A 388 18.65 -5.22 -16.68
C ALA A 388 19.07 -4.71 -18.07
N LYS A 389 18.43 -3.63 -18.58
CA LYS A 389 18.79 -2.97 -19.86
C LYS A 389 20.14 -2.24 -19.77
N ALA A 390 20.40 -1.48 -18.70
CA ALA A 390 21.63 -0.70 -18.52
C ALA A 390 22.92 -1.56 -18.51
N LYS A 391 22.84 -2.81 -18.06
CA LYS A 391 23.97 -3.77 -18.17
C LYS A 391 24.29 -4.19 -19.60
N LEU A 392 23.33 -4.11 -20.53
CA LEU A 392 23.55 -4.43 -21.95
C LEU A 392 24.23 -3.27 -22.71
N ASP A 393 24.01 -2.03 -22.29
CA ASP A 393 24.45 -0.81 -23.00
C ASP A 393 25.62 -0.09 -22.31
N SER A 394 26.58 -0.81 -21.72
CA SER A 394 27.66 -0.24 -20.90
C SER A 394 28.69 0.60 -21.69
N GLN A 395 28.31 1.80 -22.17
CA GLN A 395 29.15 2.99 -22.36
C GLN A 395 28.26 4.27 -22.35
N GLN A 396 28.25 5.04 -21.25
CA GLN A 396 28.24 6.54 -21.20
C GLN A 396 27.83 7.04 -19.79
N THR A 397 28.72 7.73 -19.06
CA THR A 397 29.09 9.18 -18.95
C THR A 397 28.34 9.92 -17.83
N GLU A 398 29.14 10.45 -16.91
CA GLU A 398 28.79 11.29 -15.77
C GLU A 398 28.47 12.72 -16.24
N GLU A 399 27.21 13.07 -16.47
CA GLU A 399 26.80 14.47 -16.55
C GLU A 399 25.26 14.59 -16.46
N ASP A 400 24.72 14.59 -15.23
CA ASP A 400 23.47 15.31 -14.98
C ASP A 400 23.31 15.67 -13.49
N GLN A 401 23.80 16.85 -13.12
CA GLN A 401 23.69 17.42 -11.78
C GLN A 401 22.51 18.41 -11.76
N THR A 402 21.30 17.92 -11.50
CA THR A 402 20.09 18.59 -10.92
C THR A 402 18.78 17.89 -11.31
N ALA A 403 18.80 16.57 -11.52
CA ALA A 403 17.58 15.81 -11.79
C ALA A 403 16.67 15.71 -10.56
N SER A 404 15.36 15.65 -10.81
CA SER A 404 14.34 15.43 -9.79
C SER A 404 14.56 14.05 -9.13
N ILE A 405 14.12 13.88 -7.88
CA ILE A 405 14.19 12.60 -7.16
C ILE A 405 13.52 11.44 -7.94
N HIS A 406 12.64 11.77 -8.88
CA HIS A 406 11.93 10.82 -9.75
C HIS A 406 12.82 10.17 -10.82
N ASP A 407 13.98 10.75 -11.13
CA ASP A 407 14.85 10.33 -12.24
C ASP A 407 16.06 9.49 -11.79
N LEU A 408 16.33 9.41 -10.47
CA LEU A 408 17.53 8.78 -9.93
C LEU A 408 17.31 7.29 -9.62
N VAL A 409 17.61 6.42 -10.59
CA VAL A 409 17.82 4.98 -10.33
C VAL A 409 19.32 4.73 -10.11
N LEU A 410 19.79 4.97 -8.88
CA LEU A 410 21.15 4.66 -8.46
C LEU A 410 21.19 3.29 -7.75
N THR A 411 22.02 2.37 -8.22
CA THR A 411 22.37 1.18 -7.43
C THR A 411 23.20 1.61 -6.24
N LYS A 412 22.69 1.39 -5.02
CA LYS A 412 23.39 1.79 -3.78
C LYS A 412 24.71 1.04 -3.60
N GLU A 413 24.76 -0.22 -4.05
CA GLU A 413 25.88 -1.13 -3.86
C GLU A 413 26.06 -2.08 -5.06
N LEU A 414 27.28 -2.55 -5.28
CA LEU A 414 27.59 -3.53 -6.32
C LEU A 414 27.00 -4.91 -5.95
N GLY A 415 26.36 -5.58 -6.91
CA GLY A 415 25.87 -6.95 -6.74
C GLY A 415 24.45 -7.09 -6.21
N LEU A 416 23.74 -5.98 -5.92
CA LEU A 416 22.32 -6.01 -5.52
C LEU A 416 21.41 -6.70 -6.56
N ASP A 417 21.79 -6.66 -7.84
CA ASP A 417 21.07 -7.36 -8.90
C ASP A 417 21.03 -8.89 -8.73
N LYS A 418 22.02 -9.46 -8.02
CA LYS A 418 22.07 -10.89 -7.72
C LYS A 418 21.09 -11.29 -6.61
N LEU A 419 20.54 -10.32 -5.89
CA LEU A 419 19.53 -10.52 -4.84
C LEU A 419 18.11 -10.32 -5.35
N LEU A 420 17.94 -9.94 -6.63
CA LEU A 420 16.62 -9.80 -7.23
C LEU A 420 15.98 -11.19 -7.41
N ALA A 421 15.04 -11.49 -6.53
CA ALA A 421 14.17 -12.66 -6.62
C ALA A 421 12.75 -12.24 -7.03
N ASP A 422 12.05 -13.16 -7.69
CA ASP A 422 10.65 -13.00 -8.10
C ASP A 422 9.90 -14.25 -7.66
N ASP A 423 9.11 -14.12 -6.60
CA ASP A 423 8.38 -15.25 -6.04
C ASP A 423 7.14 -15.55 -6.89
N TRP A 424 6.97 -16.82 -7.26
CA TRP A 424 5.82 -17.29 -8.03
C TRP A 424 4.57 -17.58 -7.18
N TYR A 425 4.68 -17.45 -5.84
CA TYR A 425 3.59 -17.62 -4.88
C TYR A 425 3.67 -16.55 -3.78
N SER A 426 2.58 -16.39 -3.02
CA SER A 426 2.49 -15.42 -1.93
C SER A 426 3.12 -15.97 -0.65
N ARG A 427 4.00 -15.18 -0.02
CA ARG A 427 4.72 -15.52 1.23
C ARG A 427 3.77 -15.53 2.43
N ARG A 428 3.09 -16.65 2.67
CA ARG A 428 2.02 -16.79 3.68
C ARG A 428 2.24 -17.94 4.64
N GLY A 429 1.30 -18.18 5.54
CA GLY A 429 1.35 -19.30 6.49
C GLY A 429 0.77 -20.58 5.89
N PHE A 430 1.27 -21.74 6.33
CA PHE A 430 0.79 -23.06 5.91
C PHE A 430 0.77 -23.26 4.38
N VAL A 431 1.81 -22.80 3.69
CA VAL A 431 2.01 -23.10 2.27
C VAL A 431 2.60 -24.50 2.15
N ASP A 432 1.94 -25.34 1.37
CA ASP A 432 2.24 -26.77 1.26
C ASP A 432 3.15 -27.03 0.06
N HIS A 433 4.41 -27.37 0.32
CA HIS A 433 5.44 -27.65 -0.68
C HIS A 433 5.79 -29.14 -0.75
N PHE A 434 6.09 -29.62 -1.96
CA PHE A 434 6.66 -30.92 -2.23
C PHE A 434 7.99 -30.74 -2.94
N LEU A 435 9.06 -30.78 -2.15
CA LEU A 435 10.40 -30.48 -2.63
C LEU A 435 11.08 -31.73 -3.19
N PRO A 436 11.89 -31.62 -4.26
CA PRO A 436 12.70 -32.73 -4.69
C PRO A 436 13.80 -33.04 -3.66
N GLN A 437 14.30 -34.26 -3.69
CA GLN A 437 15.33 -34.74 -2.76
C GLN A 437 16.65 -33.94 -2.82
N HIS A 438 16.93 -33.30 -3.97
CA HIS A 438 18.12 -32.47 -4.17
C HIS A 438 17.89 -30.99 -3.83
N ALA A 439 16.67 -30.58 -3.46
CA ALA A 439 16.46 -29.21 -3.01
C ALA A 439 17.28 -28.94 -1.75
N ASP A 440 17.88 -27.77 -1.67
CA ASP A 440 18.55 -27.26 -0.49
C ASP A 440 18.02 -25.87 -0.13
N ILE A 441 18.50 -25.35 1.00
CA ILE A 441 18.07 -24.05 1.52
C ILE A 441 18.42 -22.90 0.58
N ASP A 442 19.52 -22.99 -0.19
CA ASP A 442 19.96 -21.94 -1.10
C ASP A 442 19.05 -21.86 -2.33
N LEU A 443 18.69 -23.02 -2.90
CA LEU A 443 17.68 -23.12 -3.96
C LEU A 443 16.32 -22.60 -3.47
N PHE A 444 15.93 -22.94 -2.24
CA PHE A 444 14.69 -22.46 -1.64
C PHE A 444 14.70 -20.93 -1.45
N GLN A 445 15.76 -20.40 -0.83
CA GLN A 445 15.94 -18.97 -0.59
C GLN A 445 15.91 -18.17 -1.88
N SER A 446 16.59 -18.65 -2.93
CA SER A 446 16.63 -17.95 -4.22
C SER A 446 15.30 -18.02 -5.00
N GLY A 447 14.37 -18.91 -4.61
CA GLY A 447 13.12 -19.15 -5.34
C GLY A 447 13.27 -20.05 -6.58
N HIS A 448 14.45 -20.62 -6.82
CA HIS A 448 14.75 -21.50 -7.96
C HIS A 448 14.67 -22.99 -7.63
N PHE A 449 14.03 -23.36 -6.53
CA PHE A 449 13.73 -24.74 -6.23
C PHE A 449 12.63 -25.26 -7.17
N ASN A 450 12.74 -26.52 -7.59
CA ASN A 450 11.65 -27.17 -8.29
C ASN A 450 10.55 -27.53 -7.30
N GLU A 451 9.30 -27.38 -7.73
CA GLU A 451 8.12 -27.82 -6.99
C GLU A 451 7.58 -29.09 -7.65
N GLU A 452 7.49 -30.18 -6.90
CA GLU A 452 6.99 -31.45 -7.41
C GLU A 452 5.48 -31.59 -7.27
N GLY A 453 4.81 -30.74 -6.49
CA GLY A 453 3.37 -30.79 -6.24
C GLY A 453 2.58 -29.59 -6.77
N ASP A 454 1.27 -29.70 -6.87
CA ASP A 454 0.37 -28.60 -7.25
C ASP A 454 -0.42 -28.03 -6.07
N PHE A 455 0.16 -28.10 -4.87
CA PHE A 455 -0.54 -27.77 -3.63
C PHE A 455 -0.36 -26.30 -3.22
N ALA A 456 0.82 -25.70 -3.39
CA ALA A 456 1.09 -24.31 -2.97
C ALA A 456 0.13 -23.26 -3.56
N LEU A 457 -0.32 -23.45 -4.81
CA LEU A 457 -1.27 -22.57 -5.50
C LEU A 457 -2.63 -23.23 -5.77
N GLY A 458 -2.74 -24.54 -5.53
CA GLY A 458 -3.92 -25.30 -5.87
C GLY A 458 -5.10 -24.99 -4.95
N ARG A 459 -6.31 -25.05 -5.49
CA ARG A 459 -7.53 -24.89 -4.70
C ARG A 459 -7.74 -26.06 -3.73
N TYR A 460 -8.05 -25.73 -2.49
CA TYR A 460 -8.55 -26.63 -1.46
C TYR A 460 -10.06 -26.47 -1.33
N GLU A 461 -10.74 -27.58 -1.11
CA GLU A 461 -12.13 -27.62 -0.68
C GLU A 461 -12.19 -27.30 0.82
N SER A 462 -13.10 -26.41 1.22
CA SER A 462 -13.34 -26.08 2.63
C SER A 462 -14.72 -26.54 3.08
N ASP A 463 -14.82 -27.16 4.25
CA ASP A 463 -16.11 -27.54 4.82
C ASP A 463 -16.85 -26.31 5.37
N LYS A 464 -17.73 -25.72 4.57
CA LYS A 464 -18.50 -24.52 4.94
C LYS A 464 -19.50 -24.72 6.10
N LYS A 465 -19.84 -25.96 6.48
CA LYS A 465 -20.90 -26.27 7.47
C LYS A 465 -20.38 -26.87 8.78
N GLY A 466 -19.08 -27.09 8.89
CA GLY A 466 -18.43 -27.59 10.11
C GLY A 466 -18.59 -26.67 11.33
N ALA A 467 -18.19 -27.18 12.49
CA ALA A 467 -18.17 -26.42 13.74
C ALA A 467 -17.35 -25.12 13.60
N SER A 468 -17.75 -24.06 14.32
CA SER A 468 -17.10 -22.74 14.18
C SER A 468 -15.64 -22.74 14.62
N ASN A 469 -15.25 -23.69 15.46
CA ASN A 469 -13.89 -23.85 15.96
C ASN A 469 -13.02 -24.81 15.13
N ILE A 470 -13.50 -25.24 13.96
CA ILE A 470 -12.78 -26.14 13.06
C ILE A 470 -12.76 -25.56 11.64
N VAL A 471 -11.58 -25.55 11.02
CA VAL A 471 -11.40 -25.28 9.60
C VAL A 471 -10.74 -26.48 8.94
N SER A 472 -11.48 -27.18 8.08
CA SER A 472 -10.99 -28.33 7.31
C SER A 472 -10.75 -27.90 5.87
N LEU A 473 -9.54 -28.14 5.37
CA LEU A 473 -9.13 -27.87 3.99
C LEU A 473 -8.60 -29.16 3.36
N LYS A 474 -9.14 -29.54 2.20
CA LYS A 474 -8.76 -30.76 1.50
C LYS A 474 -8.46 -30.50 0.04
N ARG A 475 -7.37 -31.05 -0.48
CA ARG A 475 -7.04 -31.02 -1.91
C ARG A 475 -6.64 -32.41 -2.39
N ASN A 476 -7.29 -32.86 -3.46
CA ASN A 476 -6.80 -33.96 -4.28
C ASN A 476 -5.94 -33.33 -5.39
N GLY A 477 -4.63 -33.54 -5.32
CA GLY A 477 -3.64 -32.98 -6.23
C GLY A 477 -2.72 -34.06 -6.79
N HIS A 478 -1.58 -33.62 -7.29
CA HIS A 478 -0.64 -34.48 -7.99
C HIS A 478 0.80 -34.20 -7.58
N LEU A 479 1.65 -35.23 -7.70
CA LEU A 479 3.09 -35.11 -7.69
C LEU A 479 3.68 -35.49 -9.06
N TRP A 480 4.54 -34.66 -9.62
CA TRP A 480 5.30 -34.96 -10.83
C TRP A 480 6.62 -35.62 -10.46
N ARG A 481 6.73 -36.93 -10.75
CA ARG A 481 7.91 -37.76 -10.45
C ARG A 481 8.51 -38.34 -11.72
N ALA A 482 9.73 -38.86 -11.61
CA ALA A 482 10.40 -39.55 -12.72
C ALA A 482 9.62 -40.81 -13.16
N GLU A 483 8.93 -41.49 -12.25
CA GLU A 483 8.08 -42.65 -12.59
C GLU A 483 6.70 -42.25 -13.17
N GLY A 484 6.41 -40.96 -13.30
CA GLY A 484 5.14 -40.43 -13.79
C GLY A 484 4.41 -39.56 -12.77
N ILE A 485 3.19 -39.15 -13.13
CA ILE A 485 2.30 -38.37 -12.26
C ILE A 485 1.68 -39.30 -11.22
N LYS A 486 1.74 -38.89 -9.94
CA LYS A 486 1.17 -39.61 -8.80
C LYS A 486 0.03 -38.83 -8.17
N GLU A 487 -1.10 -39.47 -7.90
CA GLU A 487 -2.23 -38.83 -7.22
C GLU A 487 -1.94 -38.75 -5.71
N LEU A 488 -2.13 -37.58 -5.10
CA LEU A 488 -1.97 -37.40 -3.66
C LEU A 488 -3.09 -36.52 -3.11
N THR A 489 -3.63 -36.88 -1.97
CA THR A 489 -4.55 -36.05 -1.20
C THR A 489 -3.84 -35.45 -0.01
N VAL A 490 -4.00 -34.14 0.17
CA VAL A 490 -3.57 -33.39 1.36
C VAL A 490 -4.83 -32.89 2.07
N GLU A 491 -4.96 -33.25 3.34
CA GLU A 491 -5.97 -32.71 4.24
C GLU A 491 -5.28 -32.02 5.41
N LYS A 492 -5.67 -30.76 5.69
CA LYS A 492 -5.24 -30.01 6.86
C LYS A 492 -6.47 -29.53 7.65
N VAL A 493 -6.50 -29.86 8.94
CA VAL A 493 -7.61 -29.54 9.83
C VAL A 493 -7.11 -28.69 11.00
N PHE A 494 -7.56 -27.44 11.06
CA PHE A 494 -7.22 -26.48 12.10
C PHE A 494 -8.26 -26.52 13.22
N TYR A 495 -7.80 -26.50 14.47
CA TYR A 495 -8.62 -26.49 15.67
C TYR A 495 -8.34 -25.25 16.50
N PHE A 496 -9.40 -24.53 16.81
CA PHE A 496 -9.35 -23.27 17.57
C PHE A 496 -10.00 -23.45 18.93
N ALA A 497 -9.50 -22.72 19.92
CA ALA A 497 -10.15 -22.54 21.21
C ALA A 497 -10.43 -21.05 21.42
N ASP A 498 -11.42 -20.78 22.27
CA ASP A 498 -11.97 -19.43 22.41
C ASP A 498 -11.01 -18.46 23.10
N ASP A 499 -10.49 -18.88 24.25
CA ASP A 499 -9.54 -18.12 25.07
C ASP A 499 -8.19 -18.85 25.10
N SER A 500 -7.59 -18.95 23.92
CA SER A 500 -6.28 -19.59 23.71
C SER A 500 -5.52 -18.79 22.66
N ASP A 501 -4.23 -18.57 22.90
CA ASP A 501 -3.26 -18.05 21.93
C ASP A 501 -2.68 -19.16 21.03
N VAL A 502 -3.10 -20.40 21.26
CA VAL A 502 -2.69 -21.58 20.49
C VAL A 502 -3.85 -22.09 19.63
N PHE A 503 -3.54 -22.43 18.38
CA PHE A 503 -4.35 -23.32 17.54
C PHE A 503 -3.46 -24.49 17.07
N SER A 504 -4.08 -25.64 16.81
CA SER A 504 -3.38 -26.82 16.29
C SER A 504 -3.82 -27.12 14.86
N VAL A 505 -2.94 -27.70 14.07
CA VAL A 505 -3.25 -28.21 12.73
C VAL A 505 -2.86 -29.68 12.62
N ASN A 506 -3.77 -30.50 12.11
CA ASN A 506 -3.49 -31.89 11.80
C ASN A 506 -3.37 -32.05 10.29
N TYR A 507 -2.23 -32.54 9.81
CA TYR A 507 -2.01 -32.88 8.41
C TYR A 507 -2.20 -34.39 8.19
N CYS A 508 -2.94 -34.74 7.13
CA CYS A 508 -3.05 -36.10 6.63
C CYS A 508 -2.71 -36.12 5.13
N LEU A 509 -1.71 -36.92 4.77
CA LEU A 509 -1.29 -37.13 3.39
C LEU A 509 -1.56 -38.59 3.04
N TYR A 510 -2.34 -38.83 1.99
CA TYR A 510 -2.65 -40.18 1.55
C TYR A 510 -2.90 -40.26 0.05
N SER A 511 -2.68 -41.42 -0.54
CA SER A 511 -3.08 -41.75 -1.90
C SER A 511 -3.93 -43.01 -1.88
N GLU A 512 -5.01 -43.02 -2.66
CA GLU A 512 -5.86 -44.20 -2.81
C GLU A 512 -5.37 -45.14 -3.92
N ARG A 513 -4.51 -44.65 -4.82
CA ARG A 513 -4.14 -45.33 -6.07
C ARG A 513 -2.65 -45.58 -6.24
N ASP A 514 -1.81 -44.82 -5.55
CA ASP A 514 -0.36 -44.87 -5.73
C ASP A 514 0.35 -45.17 -4.41
N ASP A 515 1.33 -46.07 -4.46
CA ASP A 515 2.36 -46.14 -3.43
C ASP A 515 3.43 -45.09 -3.76
N ILE A 516 3.55 -44.08 -2.91
CA ILE A 516 4.47 -42.96 -3.11
C ILE A 516 5.54 -43.00 -2.01
N TYR A 517 6.79 -43.11 -2.42
CA TYR A 517 7.95 -43.15 -1.52
C TYR A 517 8.79 -41.87 -1.64
N ASN A 518 9.64 -41.61 -0.65
CA ASN A 518 10.59 -40.50 -0.66
C ASN A 518 9.92 -39.13 -0.90
N ILE A 519 8.75 -38.91 -0.31
CA ILE A 519 8.11 -37.60 -0.29
C ILE A 519 8.88 -36.70 0.67
N ARG A 520 9.27 -35.51 0.22
CA ARG A 520 9.73 -34.42 1.09
C ARG A 520 8.66 -33.33 1.12
N PHE A 521 7.80 -33.44 2.12
CA PHE A 521 6.73 -32.48 2.37
C PHE A 521 7.25 -31.36 3.28
N ALA A 522 7.05 -30.11 2.90
CA ALA A 522 7.43 -28.94 3.67
C ALA A 522 6.21 -28.02 3.88
N VAL A 523 6.08 -27.50 5.10
CA VAL A 523 5.04 -26.52 5.47
C VAL A 523 5.73 -25.20 5.75
N GLU A 524 5.64 -24.26 4.81
CA GLU A 524 6.25 -22.95 4.96
C GLU A 524 5.36 -22.02 5.78
N ASN A 525 5.97 -21.27 6.70
CA ASN A 525 5.31 -20.24 7.49
C ASN A 525 6.14 -18.96 7.47
N ASN A 526 5.52 -17.88 7.00
CA ASN A 526 6.16 -16.57 6.85
C ASN A 526 5.70 -15.62 7.94
N PHE A 527 6.63 -15.03 8.68
CA PHE A 527 6.36 -14.10 9.78
C PHE A 527 7.20 -12.82 9.69
N ASN A 528 6.61 -11.68 10.05
CA ASN A 528 7.29 -10.37 10.06
C ASN A 528 7.54 -9.87 11.49
N PHE A 529 8.79 -9.51 11.80
CA PHE A 529 9.20 -8.85 13.05
C PHE A 529 10.01 -7.55 12.80
N GLN A 530 9.96 -7.03 11.57
CA GLN A 530 10.51 -5.76 11.07
C GLN A 530 12.03 -5.57 11.08
N ALA A 531 12.74 -5.97 12.13
CA ALA A 531 14.20 -5.87 12.21
C ALA A 531 14.78 -7.26 12.45
N GLY A 532 15.19 -7.92 11.37
CA GLY A 532 15.71 -9.28 11.42
C GLY A 532 16.99 -9.39 12.24
N HIS A 533 17.89 -8.42 12.06
CA HIS A 533 19.24 -8.41 12.62
C HIS A 533 19.40 -7.67 13.96
N ALA A 534 18.34 -7.56 14.77
CA ALA A 534 18.43 -6.92 16.08
C ALA A 534 18.77 -7.96 17.17
N ASP A 535 19.64 -7.62 18.14
CA ASP A 535 20.10 -8.54 19.19
C ASP A 535 18.96 -9.06 20.10
N ASP A 536 17.89 -8.29 20.22
CA ASP A 536 16.67 -8.57 20.98
C ASP A 536 15.60 -9.30 20.14
N ARG A 537 15.94 -9.70 18.91
CA ARG A 537 15.09 -10.45 17.98
C ARG A 537 15.81 -11.68 17.45
N TYR A 538 15.34 -12.85 17.85
CA TYR A 538 16.09 -14.08 17.63
C TYR A 538 15.22 -15.33 17.62
N LEU A 539 15.79 -16.43 17.12
CA LEU A 539 15.20 -17.76 17.18
C LEU A 539 15.73 -18.60 18.33
N ILE A 540 14.84 -19.47 18.82
CA ILE A 540 15.13 -20.53 19.76
C ILE A 540 14.71 -21.84 19.10
N TYR A 541 15.60 -22.82 19.07
CA TYR A 541 15.33 -24.18 18.59
C TYR A 541 15.43 -25.15 19.76
N ASP A 542 14.38 -25.92 20.02
CA ASP A 542 14.33 -26.92 21.12
C ASP A 542 14.81 -26.35 22.47
N GLY A 543 14.38 -25.12 22.76
CA GLY A 543 14.70 -24.40 24.01
C GLY A 543 16.08 -23.74 24.03
N ALA A 544 16.90 -23.86 22.98
CA ALA A 544 18.23 -23.26 22.90
C ALA A 544 18.31 -22.12 21.86
N ARG A 545 18.85 -20.97 22.28
CA ARG A 545 19.27 -19.89 21.37
C ARG A 545 20.69 -20.21 20.87
N LYS A 546 20.87 -20.33 19.56
CA LYS A 546 22.20 -20.52 18.95
C LYS A 546 22.93 -19.18 18.82
N GLU A 547 24.25 -19.21 18.65
CA GLU A 547 25.03 -18.02 18.29
C GLU A 547 24.59 -17.51 16.90
N ASN A 548 24.46 -16.19 16.72
CA ASN A 548 23.98 -15.55 15.49
C ASN A 548 22.59 -15.99 15.00
N SER A 549 21.70 -16.44 15.90
CA SER A 549 20.32 -16.84 15.56
C SER A 549 19.38 -15.66 15.39
N PHE A 550 19.76 -14.68 14.58
CA PHE A 550 18.93 -13.52 14.24
C PHE A 550 17.69 -13.95 13.43
N LEU A 551 16.64 -13.14 13.43
CA LEU A 551 15.42 -13.48 12.68
C LEU A 551 15.64 -13.47 11.15
N ASP A 552 16.66 -12.76 10.65
CA ASP A 552 17.05 -12.77 9.23
C ASP A 552 18.23 -13.70 8.89
N SER A 553 18.67 -14.55 9.81
CA SER A 553 19.72 -15.54 9.50
C SER A 553 19.20 -16.64 8.57
N ALA A 554 20.05 -17.13 7.67
CA ALA A 554 19.80 -18.39 6.97
C ALA A 554 20.31 -19.56 7.82
N ALA A 555 19.45 -20.55 8.10
CA ALA A 555 19.83 -21.68 8.95
C ALA A 555 19.06 -22.97 8.60
N VAL A 556 19.76 -24.10 8.73
CA VAL A 556 19.17 -25.45 8.70
C VAL A 556 19.32 -26.07 10.09
N THR A 557 18.22 -26.48 10.69
CA THR A 557 18.22 -27.21 11.97
C THR A 557 17.57 -28.58 11.79
N PRO A 558 18.36 -29.67 11.77
CA PRO A 558 17.81 -31.02 11.63
C PRO A 558 17.15 -31.49 12.93
N ASN A 559 16.17 -32.39 12.80
CA ASN A 559 15.51 -33.07 13.93
C ASN A 559 14.94 -32.13 15.01
N CYS A 560 14.37 -31.00 14.60
CA CYS A 560 13.79 -30.00 15.49
C CYS A 560 12.33 -30.32 15.82
N TYR A 561 11.91 -30.16 17.08
CA TYR A 561 10.51 -30.27 17.48
C TYR A 561 9.85 -28.90 17.65
N THR A 562 10.62 -27.90 18.09
CA THR A 562 10.09 -26.59 18.45
C THR A 562 10.98 -25.47 17.94
N THR A 563 10.35 -24.49 17.32
CA THR A 563 11.00 -23.26 16.86
C THR A 563 10.22 -22.07 17.40
N ILE A 564 10.89 -21.16 18.09
CA ILE A 564 10.28 -19.94 18.63
C ILE A 564 10.98 -18.73 18.02
N MET A 565 10.24 -17.88 17.32
CA MET A 565 10.69 -16.56 16.89
C MET A 565 10.27 -15.56 17.96
N ARG A 566 11.22 -14.79 18.49
CA ARG A 566 11.01 -13.92 19.64
C ARG A 566 11.46 -12.50 19.33
N ASP A 567 10.65 -11.54 19.76
CA ASP A 567 10.94 -10.10 19.75
C ASP A 567 10.75 -9.57 21.17
N ASP A 568 11.86 -9.38 21.89
CA ASP A 568 11.86 -8.90 23.27
C ASP A 568 11.49 -7.42 23.37
N TYR A 569 11.76 -6.63 22.32
CA TYR A 569 11.43 -5.21 22.28
C TYR A 569 9.91 -5.01 22.33
N ARG A 570 9.19 -5.74 21.47
CA ARG A 570 7.71 -5.69 21.41
C ARG A 570 7.04 -6.65 22.38
N ARG A 571 7.79 -7.56 23.00
CA ARG A 571 7.30 -8.67 23.84
C ARG A 571 6.35 -9.59 23.08
N LEU A 572 6.72 -9.92 21.84
CA LEU A 572 5.96 -10.80 20.96
C LEU A 572 6.76 -12.09 20.72
N ALA A 573 6.04 -13.19 20.52
CA ALA A 573 6.64 -14.44 20.10
C ALA A 573 5.65 -15.25 19.26
N VAL A 574 6.20 -16.01 18.31
CA VAL A 574 5.47 -17.07 17.59
C VAL A 574 6.23 -18.37 17.81
N ALA A 575 5.53 -19.39 18.32
CA ALA A 575 6.07 -20.71 18.55
C ALA A 575 5.42 -21.72 17.60
N LEU A 576 6.26 -22.50 16.92
CA LEU A 576 5.86 -23.66 16.14
C LEU A 576 6.28 -24.91 16.91
N ALA A 577 5.34 -25.81 17.18
CA ALA A 577 5.59 -27.08 17.86
C ALA A 577 5.07 -28.23 17.00
N LEU A 578 5.91 -29.25 16.82
CA LEU A 578 5.64 -30.39 15.96
C LEU A 578 5.44 -31.67 16.79
N ASP A 579 4.56 -32.55 16.34
CA ASP A 579 4.35 -33.88 16.92
C ASP A 579 5.43 -34.89 16.51
N LYS A 580 6.18 -34.57 15.44
CA LYS A 580 7.30 -35.33 14.90
C LYS A 580 8.48 -34.38 14.62
N PRO A 581 9.72 -34.82 14.80
CA PRO A 581 10.86 -33.99 14.49
C PRO A 581 10.95 -33.75 12.98
N ALA A 582 11.29 -32.53 12.59
CA ALA A 582 11.49 -32.16 11.19
C ALA A 582 12.81 -31.40 11.00
N GLU A 583 13.29 -31.34 9.77
CA GLU A 583 14.31 -30.37 9.39
C GLU A 583 13.65 -29.00 9.21
N VAL A 584 14.16 -27.99 9.91
CA VAL A 584 13.66 -26.62 9.84
C VAL A 584 14.62 -25.78 9.02
N TRP A 585 14.11 -25.22 7.93
CA TRP A 585 14.79 -24.20 7.15
C TRP A 585 14.30 -22.81 7.57
N GLN A 586 15.23 -21.90 7.79
CA GLN A 586 14.96 -20.49 8.02
C GLN A 586 15.67 -19.68 6.95
N VAL A 587 14.94 -18.80 6.27
CA VAL A 587 15.49 -17.88 5.27
C VAL A 587 14.82 -16.51 5.44
N PRO A 588 15.55 -15.39 5.26
CA PRO A 588 14.93 -14.08 5.15
C PRO A 588 14.21 -13.95 3.80
N ILE A 589 13.14 -13.14 3.79
CA ILE A 589 12.44 -12.71 2.57
C ILE A 589 13.17 -11.49 2.02
#